data_AF-A0A7W1ISL0-F1
#
_entry.id   AF-A0A7W1ISL0-F1
#
_cell.length_a   1.000
_cell.length_b   1.000
_cell.length_c   1.000
_cell.angle_alpha   90.00
_cell.angle_beta   90.00
_cell.angle_gamma   90.00
#
_symmetry.space_group_name_H-M   'P 1'
#
loop_
_entity.id
_entity.type
_entity.pdbx_description
1 polymer ?
#
loop_
_entity_poly.entity_id
_entity_poly.type
_entity_poly.pdbx_seq_one_letter_code
_entity_poly.pdbx_strand_id
1 'polypeptide(L)'
;MTTTAAPLTGTFEIKGATLDRGRVLNVETKPAESWVRNGYFFFWGCLCPIAAMAVFACLNGPIMWGLGLVFAAGPFIALATAAAWKKPWGVVVEEPEAYRCIYMTSDKADADAVTAQVRAALA
;
A
#
# COMPACT_ATOMS: atom_id res chain seq x y z
N MET A 1 32.96 28.51 -11.66
CA MET A 1 31.93 29.14 -10.81
C MET A 1 30.99 28.03 -10.34
N THR A 2 31.19 27.54 -9.12
CA THR A 2 30.26 26.59 -8.48
C THR A 2 29.10 27.40 -7.92
N THR A 3 28.01 27.49 -8.67
CA THR A 3 26.74 28.04 -8.18
C THR A 3 26.22 27.05 -7.14
N THR A 4 26.58 27.25 -5.88
CA THR A 4 25.91 26.59 -4.77
C THR A 4 24.48 27.14 -4.76
N ALA A 5 23.54 26.41 -5.35
CA ALA A 5 22.12 26.74 -5.25
C ALA A 5 21.79 26.81 -3.76
N ALA A 6 21.21 27.93 -3.33
CA ALA A 6 20.75 28.09 -1.96
C ALA A 6 19.79 26.93 -1.63
N PRO A 7 19.91 26.29 -0.44
CA PRO A 7 18.96 25.25 -0.07
C PRO A 7 17.55 25.84 -0.13
N LEU A 8 16.69 25.23 -0.95
CA LEU A 8 15.27 25.55 -1.01
C LEU A 8 14.70 25.32 0.39
N THR A 9 14.59 26.40 1.14
CA THR A 9 14.12 26.39 2.52
C THR A 9 12.63 26.68 2.51
N GLY A 10 11.85 25.78 3.10
CA GLY A 10 10.41 25.95 3.24
C GLY A 10 9.64 24.63 3.17
N THR A 11 8.51 24.61 3.85
CA THR A 11 7.54 23.52 3.77
C THR A 11 6.42 23.85 2.81
N PHE A 12 5.89 22.85 2.12
CA PHE A 12 4.70 22.97 1.30
C PHE A 12 3.75 21.82 1.61
N GLU A 13 2.45 22.08 1.51
CA GLU A 13 1.40 21.12 1.82
C GLU A 13 0.74 20.64 0.53
N ILE A 14 0.70 19.32 0.33
CA ILE A 14 0.00 18.70 -0.80
C ILE A 14 -0.89 17.59 -0.26
N LYS A 15 -2.20 17.72 -0.50
CA LYS A 15 -3.23 16.74 -0.09
C LYS A 15 -3.15 16.38 1.40
N GLY A 16 -2.84 17.35 2.27
CA GLY A 16 -2.71 17.15 3.72
C GLY A 16 -1.34 16.64 4.19
N ALA A 17 -0.39 16.41 3.28
CA ALA A 17 0.98 16.04 3.62
C ALA A 17 1.90 17.26 3.55
N THR A 18 2.52 17.60 4.67
CA THR A 18 3.59 18.61 4.73
C THR A 18 4.91 18.00 4.28
N LEU A 19 5.55 18.65 3.32
CA LEU A 19 6.84 18.27 2.74
C LEU A 19 7.85 19.40 2.90
N ASP A 20 9.08 19.05 3.26
CA ASP A 20 10.19 19.99 3.34
C ASP A 20 10.95 19.98 2.01
N ARG A 21 10.99 21.11 1.31
CA ARG A 21 11.68 21.24 0.02
C ARG A 21 13.16 20.86 0.09
N GLY A 22 13.81 21.11 1.23
CA GLY A 22 15.22 20.78 1.42
C GLY A 22 15.49 19.28 1.59
N ARG A 23 14.45 18.49 1.87
CA ARG A 23 14.55 17.03 2.09
C ARG A 23 14.01 16.21 0.93
N VAL A 24 13.29 16.79 -0.03
CA VAL A 24 12.75 16.01 -1.16
C VAL A 24 13.78 15.91 -2.28
N LEU A 25 14.27 14.69 -2.53
CA LEU A 25 15.23 14.40 -3.60
C LEU A 25 14.53 14.11 -4.93
N ASN A 26 13.43 13.35 -4.88
CA ASN A 26 12.68 12.93 -6.06
C ASN A 26 11.23 12.57 -5.69
N VAL A 27 10.34 12.54 -6.67
CA VAL A 27 8.93 12.19 -6.51
C VAL A 27 8.47 11.36 -7.69
N GLU A 28 7.86 10.22 -7.41
CA GLU A 28 7.44 9.23 -8.40
C GLU A 28 6.06 8.66 -8.10
N THR A 29 5.30 8.38 -9.17
CA THR A 29 4.05 7.64 -9.08
C THR A 29 4.34 6.14 -9.19
N LYS A 30 3.96 5.36 -8.17
CA LYS A 30 4.15 3.90 -8.13
C LYS A 30 2.92 3.16 -7.63
N PRO A 31 2.69 1.89 -8.03
CA PRO A 31 1.70 1.06 -7.36
C PRO A 31 2.05 0.93 -5.88
N ALA A 32 1.16 1.36 -5.00
CA ALA A 32 1.38 1.37 -3.56
C ALA A 32 0.70 0.17 -2.88
N GLU A 33 1.32 -0.31 -1.81
CA GLU A 33 0.73 -1.34 -0.96
C GLU A 33 -0.27 -0.69 0.00
N SER A 34 -1.47 -1.27 0.08
CA SER A 34 -2.48 -0.87 1.04
C SER A 34 -2.42 -1.81 2.23
N TRP A 35 -2.32 -1.24 3.43
CA TRP A 35 -2.40 -2.00 4.69
C TRP A 35 -3.67 -2.87 4.76
N VAL A 36 -4.79 -2.37 4.23
CA VAL A 36 -6.06 -3.11 4.18
C VAL A 36 -5.94 -4.34 3.29
N ARG A 37 -5.36 -4.17 2.09
CA ARG A 37 -5.17 -5.27 1.13
C ARG A 37 -4.19 -6.31 1.68
N ASN A 38 -3.13 -5.88 2.35
CA ASN A 38 -2.17 -6.78 2.99
C ASN A 38 -2.78 -7.54 4.18
N GLY A 39 -3.53 -6.86 5.04
CA GLY A 39 -4.25 -7.49 6.15
C GLY A 39 -5.27 -8.52 5.65
N TYR A 40 -5.97 -8.22 4.56
CA TYR A 40 -6.89 -9.15 3.92
C TYR A 40 -6.17 -10.43 3.45
N PHE A 41 -5.05 -10.30 2.71
CA PHE A 41 -4.30 -11.47 2.25
C PHE A 41 -3.66 -12.26 3.39
N PHE A 42 -3.22 -11.58 4.44
CA PHE A 42 -2.71 -12.25 5.63
C PHE A 42 -3.81 -13.08 6.32
N PHE A 43 -5.01 -12.51 6.49
CA PHE A 43 -6.12 -13.24 7.10
C PHE A 43 -6.53 -14.46 6.27
N TRP A 44 -6.87 -14.25 5.01
CA TRP A 44 -7.39 -15.33 4.16
C TRP A 44 -6.31 -16.32 3.71
N GLY A 45 -5.08 -15.85 3.48
CA GLY A 45 -3.97 -16.66 3.03
C GLY A 45 -3.22 -17.39 4.14
N CYS A 46 -3.15 -16.82 5.35
CA CYS A 46 -2.38 -17.41 6.46
C CYS A 46 -3.27 -17.85 7.63
N LEU A 47 -4.16 -16.98 8.12
CA LEU A 47 -4.96 -17.31 9.31
C LEU A 47 -6.04 -18.36 9.03
N CYS A 48 -6.69 -18.32 7.86
CA CYS A 48 -7.72 -19.30 7.51
C CYS A 48 -7.19 -20.74 7.43
N PRO A 49 -6.05 -21.06 6.78
CA PRO A 49 -5.47 -22.40 6.84
C PRO A 49 -5.16 -22.89 8.27
N ILE A 50 -4.64 -22.01 9.13
CA ILE A 50 -4.36 -22.34 10.53
C ILE A 50 -5.67 -22.67 11.26
N ALA A 51 -6.71 -21.86 11.04
CA ALA A 51 -8.04 -22.12 11.60
C ALA A 51 -8.63 -23.44 11.07
N ALA A 52 -8.43 -23.78 9.79
CA ALA A 52 -8.86 -25.05 9.22
C ALA A 52 -8.18 -26.25 9.91
N MET A 53 -6.87 -26.16 10.14
CA MET A 53 -6.14 -27.20 10.89
C MET A 53 -6.70 -27.39 12.30
N ALA A 54 -6.97 -26.29 13.01
CA ALA A 54 -7.57 -26.35 14.35
C ALA A 54 -8.99 -26.97 14.32
N VAL A 55 -9.81 -26.59 13.34
CA VAL A 55 -11.17 -27.13 13.17
C VAL A 55 -11.15 -28.63 12.88
N PHE A 56 -10.31 -29.08 11.95
CA PHE A 56 -10.20 -30.51 11.62
C PHE A 56 -9.57 -31.34 12.75
N ALA A 57 -8.74 -30.74 13.60
CA ALA A 57 -8.12 -31.43 14.73
C ALA A 57 -9.04 -31.50 15.96
N CYS A 58 -9.87 -30.48 16.21
CA CYS A 58 -10.61 -30.33 17.47
C CYS A 58 -12.11 -30.65 17.37
N LEU A 59 -12.70 -30.60 16.19
CA LEU A 59 -14.13 -30.85 15.99
C LEU A 59 -14.37 -32.20 15.32
N ASN A 60 -15.55 -32.76 15.56
CA ASN A 60 -16.01 -33.99 14.91
C ASN A 60 -17.42 -33.79 14.35
N GLY A 61 -17.78 -34.59 13.34
CA GLY A 61 -19.10 -34.58 12.73
C GLY A 61 -19.29 -33.51 11.64
N PRO A 62 -20.54 -33.24 11.21
CA PRO A 62 -20.83 -32.41 10.04
C PRO A 62 -20.33 -30.96 10.13
N ILE A 63 -20.27 -30.40 11.35
CA ILE A 63 -19.81 -29.03 11.59
C ILE A 63 -18.32 -28.88 11.28
N MET A 64 -17.51 -29.91 11.57
CA MET A 64 -16.08 -29.95 11.22
C MET A 64 -15.89 -29.78 9.70
N TRP A 65 -16.66 -30.52 8.91
CA TRP A 65 -16.60 -30.42 7.45
C TRP A 65 -17.03 -29.05 6.94
N GLY A 66 -18.13 -28.51 7.46
CA GLY A 66 -18.63 -27.19 7.06
C GLY A 66 -17.61 -26.07 7.32
N LEU A 67 -17.20 -25.91 8.57
CA LEU A 67 -16.25 -24.86 8.95
C LEU A 67 -14.86 -25.11 8.39
N GLY A 68 -14.39 -26.36 8.43
CA GLY A 68 -13.06 -26.74 7.98
C GLY A 68 -12.86 -26.46 6.48
N LEU A 69 -13.87 -26.78 5.65
CA LEU A 69 -13.82 -26.48 4.22
C LEU A 69 -13.90 -24.98 3.92
N VAL A 70 -14.70 -24.21 4.66
CA VAL A 70 -14.77 -22.74 4.51
C VAL A 70 -13.41 -22.11 4.80
N PHE A 71 -12.76 -22.50 5.90
CA PHE A 71 -11.45 -21.99 6.24
C PHE A 71 -10.35 -22.51 5.30
N ALA A 72 -10.43 -23.76 4.85
CA ALA A 72 -9.49 -24.31 3.87
C ALA A 72 -9.61 -23.65 2.50
N ALA A 73 -10.78 -23.11 2.15
CA ALA A 73 -10.99 -22.35 0.93
C ALA A 73 -10.33 -20.95 0.95
N GLY A 74 -9.88 -20.48 2.12
CA GLY A 74 -9.35 -19.13 2.32
C GLY A 74 -8.24 -18.71 1.33
N PRO A 75 -7.20 -19.52 1.09
CA PRO A 75 -6.14 -19.17 0.12
C PRO A 75 -6.66 -19.02 -1.31
N PHE A 76 -7.69 -19.78 -1.71
CA PHE A 76 -8.30 -19.66 -3.04
C PHE A 76 -9.13 -18.39 -3.14
N ILE A 77 -9.86 -18.02 -2.08
CA ILE A 77 -10.57 -16.74 -1.99
C ILE A 77 -9.57 -15.58 -2.07
N ALA A 78 -8.46 -15.67 -1.34
CA ALA A 78 -7.36 -14.70 -1.38
C ALA A 78 -6.78 -14.58 -2.81
N LEU A 79 -6.52 -15.69 -3.49
CA LEU A 79 -5.98 -15.69 -4.85
C LEU A 79 -6.97 -15.09 -5.86
N ALA A 80 -8.24 -15.46 -5.79
CA ALA A 80 -9.30 -14.90 -6.65
C ALA A 80 -9.45 -13.38 -6.45
N THR A 81 -9.45 -12.92 -5.20
CA THR A 81 -9.51 -11.49 -4.88
C THR A 81 -8.22 -10.75 -5.24
N ALA A 82 -7.05 -11.40 -5.22
CA ALA A 82 -5.81 -10.78 -5.69
C ALA A 82 -5.86 -10.42 -7.18
N ALA A 83 -6.49 -11.26 -8.00
CA ALA A 83 -6.67 -10.99 -9.42
C ALA A 83 -7.65 -9.83 -9.68
N ALA A 84 -8.72 -9.73 -8.88
CA ALA A 84 -9.73 -8.68 -9.04
C ALA A 84 -9.33 -7.34 -8.38
N TRP A 85 -8.62 -7.38 -7.25
CA TRP A 85 -8.28 -6.21 -6.45
C TRP A 85 -6.96 -5.60 -6.91
N LYS A 86 -7.08 -4.66 -7.85
CA LYS A 86 -5.95 -3.86 -8.36
C LYS A 86 -5.27 -3.10 -7.23
N LYS A 87 -3.93 -3.04 -7.25
CA LYS A 87 -3.16 -2.20 -6.31
C LYS A 87 -3.52 -0.72 -6.54
N PRO A 88 -3.70 0.08 -5.48
CA PRO A 88 -3.82 1.53 -5.64
C PRO A 88 -2.51 2.13 -6.16
N TRP A 89 -2.60 3.33 -6.71
CA TRP A 89 -1.45 4.15 -7.05
C TRP A 89 -1.10 5.03 -5.85
N GLY A 90 0.19 5.22 -5.61
CA GLY A 90 0.71 6.10 -4.58
C GLY A 90 1.72 7.07 -5.16
N VAL A 91 1.72 8.28 -4.60
CA VAL A 91 2.75 9.28 -4.82
C VAL A 91 3.81 9.06 -3.77
N VAL A 92 4.99 8.62 -4.20
CA VAL A 92 6.12 8.31 -3.33
C VAL A 92 7.16 9.40 -3.46
N VAL A 93 7.52 9.97 -2.32
CA VAL A 93 8.56 10.98 -2.18
C VAL A 93 9.81 10.29 -1.65
N GLU A 94 10.94 10.59 -2.28
CA GLU A 94 12.27 10.16 -1.84
C GLU A 94 12.87 11.26 -0.96
N GLU A 95 13.12 10.93 0.30
CA GLU A 95 13.85 11.75 1.26
C GLU A 95 15.21 11.06 1.57
N PRO A 96 16.25 11.79 2.04
CA PRO A 96 17.58 11.23 2.28
C PRO A 96 17.62 9.95 3.15
N GLU A 97 16.64 9.78 4.03
CA GLU A 97 16.61 8.69 5.01
C GLU A 97 15.50 7.67 4.72
N ALA A 98 14.52 7.98 3.86
CA ALA A 98 13.33 7.16 3.68
C ALA A 98 12.56 7.48 2.39
N TYR A 99 11.81 6.48 1.92
CA TYR A 99 10.74 6.69 0.95
C TYR A 99 9.41 6.81 1.68
N ARG A 100 8.65 7.86 1.38
CA ARG A 100 7.34 8.10 2.01
C ARG A 100 6.25 8.18 0.97
N CYS A 101 5.21 7.36 1.11
CA CYS A 101 3.99 7.52 0.33
C CYS A 101 3.15 8.66 0.94
N ILE A 102 2.95 9.75 0.21
CA ILE A 102 2.23 10.94 0.72
C ILE A 102 0.74 10.92 0.40
N TYR A 103 0.36 10.21 -0.65
CA TYR A 103 -1.00 10.18 -1.15
C TYR A 103 -1.25 8.87 -1.88
N MET A 104 -2.44 8.28 -1.71
CA MET A 104 -2.87 7.07 -2.39
C MET A 104 -4.22 7.30 -3.06
N THR A 105 -4.38 6.80 -4.27
CA THR A 105 -5.61 6.90 -5.06
C THR A 105 -5.78 5.68 -5.94
N SER A 106 -7.01 5.37 -6.35
CA SER A 106 -7.28 4.31 -7.33
C SER A 106 -6.97 4.74 -8.77
N ASP A 107 -6.87 6.05 -9.03
CA ASP A 107 -6.65 6.61 -10.35
C ASP A 107 -5.19 7.03 -10.56
N LYS A 108 -4.57 6.49 -11.60
CA LYS A 108 -3.20 6.83 -11.97
C LYS A 108 -3.08 8.30 -12.38
N ALA A 109 -4.07 8.83 -13.11
CA ALA A 109 -4.02 10.19 -13.63
C ALA A 109 -4.01 11.23 -12.50
N ASP A 110 -4.80 11.00 -11.46
CA ASP A 110 -4.80 11.83 -10.24
C ASP A 110 -3.45 11.74 -9.51
N ALA A 111 -2.87 10.54 -9.37
CA ALA A 111 -1.54 10.38 -8.77
C ALA A 111 -0.45 11.10 -9.59
N ASP A 112 -0.47 10.99 -10.92
CA ASP A 112 0.47 11.68 -11.81
C ASP A 112 0.31 13.21 -11.75
N ALA A 113 -0.92 13.71 -11.65
CA ALA A 113 -1.20 15.14 -11.48
C ALA A 113 -0.63 15.66 -10.15
N VAL A 114 -0.80 14.91 -9.06
CA VAL A 114 -0.21 15.26 -7.76
C VAL A 114 1.32 15.22 -7.83
N THR A 115 1.92 14.19 -8.43
CA THR A 115 3.37 14.12 -8.67
C THR A 115 3.89 15.34 -9.44
N ALA A 116 3.17 15.77 -10.49
CA ALA A 116 3.52 16.96 -11.25
C ALA A 116 3.45 18.24 -10.39
N GLN A 117 2.46 18.36 -9.50
CA GLN A 117 2.37 19.46 -8.53
C GLN A 117 3.56 19.46 -7.57
N VAL A 118 3.96 18.29 -7.04
CA VAL A 118 5.12 18.19 -6.14
C VAL A 118 6.39 18.61 -6.88
N ARG A 119 6.61 18.15 -8.11
CA ARG A 119 7.76 18.52 -8.94
C ARG A 119 7.79 20.02 -9.26
N ALA A 120 6.64 20.59 -9.61
CA ALA A 120 6.53 22.03 -9.87
C ALA A 120 6.82 22.87 -8.61
N ALA A 121 6.50 22.35 -7.42
CA ALA A 121 6.79 23.01 -6.15
C ALA A 121 8.26 22.91 -5.71
N LEU A 122 9.05 22.03 -6.35
CA LEU A 122 10.48 21.81 -6.11
C LEU A 122 11.39 22.48 -7.14
N ALA A 123 10.85 22.88 -8.29
CA ALA A 123 11.54 23.68 -9.31
C ALA A 123 11.63 25.15 -8.90
#